data_AF-A0A354ECU4-F1
#
_entry.id   AF-A0A354ECU4-F1
#
_cell.length_a   1.000
_cell.length_b   1.000
_cell.length_c   1.000
_cell.angle_alpha   90.00
_cell.angle_beta   90.00
_cell.angle_gamma   90.00
#
_symmetry.space_group_name_H-M   'P 1'
#
loop_
_entity.id
_entity.type
_entity.pdbx_description
1 polymer ?
#
loop_
_entity_poly.entity_id
_entity_poly.type
_entity_poly.pdbx_seq_one_letter_code
_entity_poly.pdbx_strand_id
1 'polypeptide(L)'
;MAHLHLLPGRVFFYLKLALVCGLLLASPIIFLQIWRFVAPGLYRHEQRVLLPFTAISTLCFLGGAAFGYFIVFPPAFRFLVGYASDTLEPLPAVSEYFSLSLRLLLAFGIIFELPVFMVFLAKIGAVDTALLRRNRKYALLISFVVAAILTPTPDVVNQLFMAGPLMVLYEVSILAVAVFARKKFVGFQSEDGVEDEIAGSGSADSNSQNT
;
A
#
# COMPACT_ATOMS: atom_id res chain seq x y z
N MET A 1 -41.37 -0.92 23.65
CA MET A 1 -40.24 0.02 23.46
C MET A 1 -39.16 -0.61 22.58
N ALA A 2 -39.46 -0.90 21.32
CA ALA A 2 -38.56 -1.59 20.38
C ALA A 2 -38.31 -0.77 19.09
N HIS A 3 -38.37 0.56 19.17
CA HIS A 3 -38.32 1.45 18.01
C HIS A 3 -37.16 2.45 18.00
N LEU A 4 -36.08 2.20 18.76
CA LEU A 4 -34.94 3.13 18.85
C LEU A 4 -33.54 2.50 18.65
N HIS A 5 -33.44 1.33 17.99
CA HIS A 5 -32.15 0.61 17.88
C HIS A 5 -31.44 0.67 16.53
N LEU A 6 -32.11 1.08 15.44
CA LEU A 6 -31.49 1.21 14.11
C LEU A 6 -31.17 2.68 13.80
N LEU A 7 -30.20 3.27 14.52
CA LEU A 7 -29.49 4.39 13.91
C LEU A 7 -28.87 3.84 12.61
N PRO A 8 -29.14 4.43 11.43
CA PRO A 8 -28.57 3.93 10.17
C PRO A 8 -27.05 3.75 10.29
N GLY A 9 -26.37 4.63 11.04
CA GLY A 9 -24.94 4.53 11.32
C GLY A 9 -24.46 3.22 11.98
N ARG A 10 -25.24 2.58 12.87
CA ARG A 10 -24.83 1.32 13.53
C ARG A 10 -24.90 0.12 12.58
N VAL A 11 -25.86 0.10 11.67
CA VAL A 11 -25.97 -0.97 10.65
C VAL A 11 -24.78 -0.89 9.68
N PHE A 12 -24.42 0.32 9.23
CA PHE A 12 -23.22 0.52 8.40
C PHE A 12 -21.93 0.09 9.10
N PHE A 13 -21.85 0.22 10.43
CA PHE A 13 -20.71 -0.27 11.20
C PHE A 13 -20.58 -1.80 11.15
N TYR A 14 -21.64 -2.53 11.50
CA TYR A 14 -21.63 -4.00 11.46
C TYR A 14 -21.42 -4.53 10.05
N LEU A 15 -21.97 -3.85 9.03
CA LEU A 15 -21.76 -4.20 7.62
C LEU A 15 -20.28 -4.06 7.23
N LYS A 16 -19.63 -2.95 7.59
CA LYS A 16 -18.18 -2.75 7.34
C LYS A 16 -17.34 -3.81 8.04
N LEU A 17 -17.65 -4.12 9.30
CA LEU A 17 -16.96 -5.16 10.07
C LEU A 17 -17.10 -6.53 9.41
N ALA A 18 -18.33 -6.94 9.09
CA ALA A 18 -18.59 -8.21 8.41
C ALA A 18 -17.91 -8.29 7.04
N LEU A 19 -17.86 -7.18 6.30
CA LEU A 19 -17.17 -7.09 5.01
C LEU A 19 -15.66 -7.28 5.17
N VAL A 20 -15.02 -6.59 6.12
CA VAL A 20 -13.57 -6.72 6.37
C VAL A 20 -13.22 -8.13 6.84
N CYS A 21 -13.98 -8.69 7.78
CA CYS A 21 -13.78 -10.06 8.23
C CYS A 21 -13.98 -11.06 7.09
N GLY A 22 -15.05 -10.91 6.30
CA GLY A 22 -15.29 -11.73 5.11
C GLY A 22 -14.16 -11.63 4.10
N LEU A 23 -13.61 -10.43 3.87
CA LEU A 23 -12.47 -10.21 2.99
C LEU A 23 -11.20 -10.90 3.50
N LEU A 24 -10.93 -10.84 4.81
CA LEU A 24 -9.78 -11.53 5.42
C LEU A 24 -9.88 -13.05 5.26
N LEU A 25 -11.05 -13.64 5.50
CA LEU A 25 -11.26 -15.08 5.26
C LEU A 25 -11.23 -15.45 3.78
N ALA A 26 -11.75 -14.58 2.91
CA ALA A 26 -11.76 -14.79 1.46
C ALA A 26 -10.39 -14.51 0.80
N SER A 27 -9.46 -13.87 1.51
CA SER A 27 -8.15 -13.48 0.97
C SER A 27 -7.42 -14.59 0.19
N PRO A 28 -7.37 -15.86 0.62
CA PRO A 28 -6.63 -16.89 -0.11
C PRO A 28 -7.26 -17.18 -1.49
N ILE A 29 -8.60 -17.13 -1.58
CA ILE A 29 -9.35 -17.34 -2.81
C ILE A 29 -9.21 -16.12 -3.73
N ILE A 30 -9.30 -14.91 -3.17
CA ILE A 30 -9.17 -13.65 -3.93
C ILE A 30 -7.79 -13.59 -4.59
N PHE A 31 -6.72 -13.84 -3.83
CA PHE A 31 -5.38 -13.84 -4.39
C PHE A 31 -5.21 -14.93 -5.45
N LEU A 32 -5.72 -16.14 -5.21
CA LEU A 32 -5.67 -17.21 -6.21
C LEU A 32 -6.33 -16.78 -7.52
N GLN A 33 -7.46 -16.08 -7.45
CA GLN A 33 -8.17 -15.60 -8.63
C GLN A 33 -7.42 -14.47 -9.34
N ILE A 34 -6.85 -13.52 -8.59
CA ILE A 34 -6.00 -12.45 -9.13
C ILE A 34 -4.80 -13.04 -9.86
N TRP A 35 -4.07 -13.95 -9.23
CA TRP A 35 -2.91 -14.59 -9.85
C TRP A 35 -3.29 -15.42 -11.07
N ARG A 36 -4.42 -16.14 -11.04
CA ARG A 36 -4.94 -16.86 -12.21
C ARG A 36 -5.32 -15.94 -13.37
N PHE A 37 -5.79 -14.72 -13.08
CA PHE A 37 -6.06 -13.71 -14.11
C PHE A 37 -4.78 -13.13 -14.72
N VAL A 38 -3.71 -13.05 -13.94
CA VAL A 38 -2.39 -12.59 -14.40
C VAL A 38 -1.60 -13.72 -15.11
N ALA A 39 -1.86 -14.98 -14.76
CA ALA A 39 -1.29 -16.18 -15.37
C ALA A 39 -1.27 -16.23 -16.93
N PRO A 40 -2.32 -15.80 -17.67
CA PRO A 40 -2.27 -15.76 -19.14
C PRO A 40 -1.17 -14.85 -19.69
N GLY A 41 -0.70 -13.86 -18.93
CA GLY A 41 0.45 -13.02 -19.29
C GLY A 41 1.81 -13.69 -19.03
N LEU A 42 1.85 -14.87 -18.42
CA LEU A 42 3.06 -15.60 -18.05
C LEU A 42 3.20 -16.88 -18.90
N TYR A 43 4.44 -17.25 -19.28
CA TYR A 43 4.70 -18.45 -20.09
C TYR A 43 4.09 -19.71 -19.45
N ARG A 44 3.43 -20.56 -20.25
CA ARG A 44 2.71 -21.79 -19.85
C ARG A 44 3.51 -22.74 -18.94
N HIS A 45 4.85 -22.67 -18.98
CA HIS A 45 5.74 -23.50 -18.17
C HIS A 45 5.97 -22.96 -16.74
N GLU A 46 5.67 -21.67 -16.47
CA GLU A 46 5.89 -21.02 -15.17
C GLU A 46 4.63 -20.95 -14.29
N GLN A 47 3.51 -21.49 -14.74
CA GLN A 47 2.24 -21.48 -14.00
C GLN A 47 2.34 -22.17 -12.62
N ARG A 48 3.33 -23.05 -12.41
CA ARG A 48 3.59 -23.68 -11.12
C ARG A 48 4.12 -22.71 -10.05
N VAL A 49 4.71 -21.58 -10.45
CA VAL A 49 5.23 -20.58 -9.51
C VAL A 49 4.13 -19.71 -8.91
N LEU A 50 2.92 -19.68 -9.50
CA LEU A 50 1.79 -18.93 -8.96
C LEU A 50 1.27 -19.49 -7.63
N LEU A 51 1.33 -20.81 -7.45
CA LEU A 51 0.83 -21.48 -6.25
C LEU A 51 1.60 -21.07 -4.97
N PRO A 52 2.94 -21.13 -4.94
CA PRO A 52 3.69 -20.59 -3.80
C PRO A 52 3.56 -19.07 -3.70
N PHE A 53 3.40 -18.35 -4.81
CA PHE A 53 3.19 -16.91 -4.79
C PHE A 53 1.89 -16.50 -4.08
N THR A 54 0.82 -17.23 -4.35
CA THR A 54 -0.49 -17.02 -3.72
C THR A 54 -0.41 -17.31 -2.21
N ALA A 55 0.32 -18.36 -1.82
CA ALA A 55 0.53 -18.67 -0.41
C ALA A 55 1.35 -17.59 0.32
N ILE A 56 2.41 -17.08 -0.32
CA ILE A 56 3.24 -15.98 0.22
C ILE A 56 2.42 -14.69 0.34
N SER A 57 1.65 -14.34 -0.70
CA SER A 57 0.72 -13.21 -0.72
C SER A 57 -0.27 -13.31 0.46
N THR A 58 -1.00 -14.41 0.56
CA THR A 58 -1.94 -14.66 1.67
C THR A 58 -1.29 -14.51 3.05
N LEU A 59 -0.07 -15.06 3.21
CA LEU A 59 0.69 -14.93 4.45
C LEU A 59 1.12 -13.48 4.72
N CYS A 60 1.50 -12.75 3.68
CA CYS A 60 1.88 -11.34 3.78
C CYS A 60 0.69 -10.46 4.11
N PHE A 61 -0.48 -10.70 3.51
CA PHE A 61 -1.73 -10.02 3.86
C PHE A 61 -2.11 -10.22 5.33
N LEU A 62 -2.09 -11.47 5.80
CA LEU A 62 -2.37 -11.80 7.20
C LEU A 62 -1.32 -11.20 8.14
N GLY A 63 -0.04 -11.25 7.75
CA GLY A 63 1.07 -10.63 8.47
C GLY A 63 0.94 -9.11 8.55
N GLY A 64 0.51 -8.46 7.47
CA GLY A 64 0.26 -7.02 7.41
C GLY A 64 -0.94 -6.61 8.24
N ALA A 65 -2.04 -7.37 8.19
CA ALA A 65 -3.19 -7.16 9.05
C ALA A 65 -2.82 -7.28 10.54
N ALA A 66 -2.02 -8.29 10.90
CA ALA A 66 -1.49 -8.46 12.25
C ALA A 66 -0.55 -7.31 12.64
N PHE A 67 0.37 -6.90 11.76
CA PHE A 67 1.27 -5.77 12.00
C PHE A 67 0.50 -4.46 12.23
N GLY A 68 -0.50 -4.19 11.39
CA GLY A 68 -1.38 -3.03 11.54
C GLY A 68 -2.09 -3.01 12.90
N TYR A 69 -2.57 -4.16 13.38
CA TYR A 69 -3.28 -4.28 14.66
C TYR A 69 -2.36 -4.22 15.89
N PHE A 70 -1.22 -4.89 15.87
CA PHE A 70 -0.38 -5.01 17.06
C PHE A 70 0.64 -3.89 17.21
N ILE A 71 1.13 -3.34 16.10
CA ILE A 71 2.25 -2.38 16.13
C ILE A 71 1.78 -0.97 15.80
N VAL A 72 0.92 -0.79 14.80
CA VAL A 72 0.52 0.55 14.33
C VAL A 72 -0.73 1.07 15.06
N PHE A 73 -1.66 0.19 15.39
CA PHE A 73 -2.90 0.57 16.07
C PHE A 73 -2.67 1.18 17.47
N PRO A 74 -1.83 0.62 18.37
CA PRO A 74 -1.63 1.20 19.69
C PRO A 74 -1.16 2.66 19.69
N PRO A 75 -0.11 3.07 18.94
CA PRO A 75 0.27 4.47 18.87
C PRO A 75 -0.84 5.31 18.23
N ALA A 76 -1.44 4.86 17.13
CA ALA A 76 -2.53 5.59 16.47
C ALA A 76 -3.73 5.85 17.41
N PHE A 77 -4.10 4.87 18.23
CA PHE A 77 -5.17 5.02 19.20
C PHE A 77 -4.79 5.96 20.36
N ARG A 78 -3.55 5.89 20.85
CA ARG A 78 -3.05 6.81 21.88
C ARG A 78 -3.05 8.26 21.39
N PHE A 79 -2.68 8.49 20.13
CA PHE A 79 -2.80 9.82 19.51
C PHE A 79 -4.26 10.28 19.43
N LEU A 80 -5.17 9.41 19.00
CA LEU A 80 -6.60 9.75 18.90
C LEU A 80 -7.19 10.14 20.28
N VAL A 81 -6.85 9.40 21.34
CA VAL A 81 -7.30 9.69 22.71
C VAL A 81 -6.64 10.96 23.26
N GLY A 82 -5.35 11.17 23.02
CA GLY A 82 -4.63 12.35 23.47
C GLY A 82 -5.15 13.66 22.84
N TYR A 83 -5.66 13.60 21.61
CA TYR A 83 -6.35 14.74 20.99
C TYR A 83 -7.76 14.98 21.54
N ALA A 84 -8.45 13.91 21.95
CA ALA A 84 -9.80 14.03 22.51
C ALA A 84 -9.83 14.71 23.89
N SER A 85 -8.75 14.64 24.67
CA SER A 85 -8.68 15.25 26.01
C SER A 85 -8.65 16.79 26.02
N ASP A 86 -8.25 17.46 24.94
CA ASP A 86 -8.12 18.92 24.91
C ASP A 86 -9.44 19.66 24.57
N THR A 87 -10.47 18.99 24.05
CA THR A 87 -11.67 19.68 23.50
C THR A 87 -13.03 19.07 23.86
N LEU A 88 -13.25 18.68 25.12
CA LEU A 88 -14.46 18.06 25.70
C LEU A 88 -14.37 16.53 25.74
N GLU A 89 -14.65 15.94 26.91
CA GLU A 89 -14.85 14.49 27.06
C GLU A 89 -15.91 14.01 26.05
N PRO A 90 -15.53 13.07 25.19
CA PRO A 90 -16.19 11.79 25.30
C PRO A 90 -15.18 10.64 25.21
N LEU A 91 -15.37 9.61 26.03
CA LEU A 91 -14.82 8.27 25.79
C LEU A 91 -14.90 7.97 24.28
N PRO A 92 -13.80 7.56 23.61
CA PRO A 92 -13.86 7.19 22.21
C PRO A 92 -15.01 6.20 22.03
N ALA A 93 -16.00 6.58 21.22
CA ALA A 93 -17.10 5.69 20.94
C ALA A 93 -16.52 4.39 20.39
N VAL A 94 -17.07 3.27 20.84
CA VAL A 94 -16.62 1.92 20.42
C VAL A 94 -16.55 1.82 18.88
N SER A 95 -17.42 2.55 18.19
CA SER A 95 -17.42 2.72 16.73
C SER A 95 -16.12 3.27 16.14
N GLU A 96 -15.50 4.27 16.76
CA GLU A 96 -14.29 4.93 16.28
C GLU A 96 -13.08 4.02 16.45
N TYR A 97 -13.00 3.34 17.61
CA TYR A 97 -11.99 2.32 17.87
C TYR A 97 -12.00 1.24 16.78
N PHE A 98 -13.16 0.64 16.52
CA PHE A 98 -13.29 -0.41 15.51
C PHE A 98 -13.15 0.14 14.09
N SER A 99 -13.64 1.34 13.79
CA SER A 99 -13.48 1.92 12.46
C SER A 99 -12.02 2.19 12.13
N LEU A 100 -11.23 2.65 13.11
CA LEU A 100 -9.79 2.85 12.97
C LEU A 100 -9.08 1.50 12.82
N SER A 101 -9.40 0.51 13.67
CA SER A 101 -8.78 -0.81 13.58
C SER A 101 -9.05 -1.49 12.23
N LEU A 102 -10.28 -1.44 11.72
CA LEU A 102 -10.65 -2.01 10.42
C LEU A 102 -9.93 -1.31 9.26
N ARG A 103 -9.80 0.03 9.30
CA ARG A 103 -9.05 0.79 8.30
C ARG A 103 -7.57 0.38 8.30
N LEU A 104 -6.95 0.29 9.48
CA LEU A 104 -5.55 -0.11 9.61
C LEU A 104 -5.33 -1.57 9.18
N LEU A 105 -6.21 -2.50 9.57
CA LEU A 105 -6.13 -3.91 9.15
C LEU A 105 -6.13 -4.02 7.62
N LEU A 106 -7.10 -3.37 6.96
CA LEU A 106 -7.21 -3.42 5.50
C LEU A 106 -6.03 -2.72 4.82
N ALA A 107 -5.67 -1.53 5.29
CA ALA A 107 -4.61 -0.75 4.71
C ALA A 107 -3.25 -1.46 4.80
N PHE A 108 -2.85 -1.88 6.00
CA PHE A 108 -1.59 -2.58 6.19
C PHE A 108 -1.59 -3.96 5.54
N GLY A 109 -2.73 -4.66 5.50
CA GLY A 109 -2.87 -5.89 4.71
C GLY A 109 -2.54 -5.67 3.24
N ILE A 110 -3.17 -4.68 2.60
CA ILE A 110 -2.93 -4.35 1.19
C ILE A 110 -1.50 -3.84 0.97
N ILE A 111 -1.00 -3.00 1.86
CA ILE A 111 0.36 -2.45 1.77
C ILE A 111 1.41 -3.55 1.87
N PHE A 112 1.19 -4.57 2.71
CA PHE A 112 2.08 -5.73 2.80
C PHE A 112 2.06 -6.61 1.55
N GLU A 113 1.11 -6.43 0.63
CA GLU A 113 1.21 -7.06 -0.70
C GLU A 113 2.26 -6.40 -1.60
N LEU A 114 2.71 -5.18 -1.30
CA LEU A 114 3.73 -4.47 -2.10
C LEU A 114 5.01 -5.29 -2.36
N PRO A 115 5.67 -5.91 -1.36
CA PRO A 115 6.86 -6.74 -1.62
C PRO A 115 6.58 -7.89 -2.59
N VAL A 116 5.44 -8.55 -2.42
CA VAL A 116 5.02 -9.66 -3.28
C VAL A 116 4.75 -9.13 -4.70
N PHE A 117 4.00 -8.04 -4.82
CA PHE A 117 3.72 -7.39 -6.09
C PHE A 117 4.98 -6.90 -6.82
N MET A 118 5.95 -6.33 -6.10
CA MET A 118 7.21 -5.85 -6.67
C MET A 118 8.08 -6.99 -7.19
N VAL A 119 8.18 -8.10 -6.44
CA VAL A 119 8.87 -9.32 -6.90
C VAL A 119 8.22 -9.85 -8.18
N PHE A 120 6.89 -9.83 -8.24
CA PHE A 120 6.17 -10.23 -9.44
C PHE A 120 6.50 -9.34 -10.65
N LEU A 121 6.42 -8.01 -10.48
CA LEU A 121 6.73 -7.04 -11.53
C LEU A 121 8.17 -7.17 -12.04
N ALA A 122 9.12 -7.43 -11.14
CA ALA A 122 10.50 -7.67 -11.51
C ALA A 122 10.69 -9.00 -12.27
N LYS A 123 9.93 -10.03 -11.92
CA LYS A 123 10.00 -11.34 -12.56
C LYS A 123 9.47 -11.32 -14.00
N ILE A 124 8.48 -10.47 -14.31
CA ILE A 124 7.99 -10.27 -15.68
C ILE A 124 8.82 -9.24 -16.48
N GLY A 125 9.80 -8.58 -15.85
CA GLY A 125 10.69 -7.63 -16.52
C GLY A 125 10.23 -6.17 -16.56
N ALA A 126 9.12 -5.84 -15.89
CA ALA A 126 8.58 -4.48 -15.87
C ALA A 126 9.37 -3.53 -14.94
N VAL A 127 10.08 -4.06 -13.95
CA VAL A 127 10.84 -3.26 -12.97
C VAL A 127 12.21 -3.89 -12.68
N ASP A 128 13.26 -3.06 -12.61
CA ASP A 128 14.61 -3.48 -12.17
C ASP A 128 14.92 -2.94 -10.76
N THR A 129 15.81 -3.63 -10.05
CA THR A 129 16.33 -3.21 -8.74
C THR A 129 16.97 -1.81 -8.83
N ALA A 130 17.64 -1.51 -9.94
CA ALA A 130 18.23 -0.20 -10.20
C ALA A 130 17.16 0.91 -10.34
N LEU A 131 16.04 0.60 -11.01
CA LEU A 131 14.92 1.53 -11.18
C LEU A 131 14.26 1.85 -9.83
N LEU A 132 14.01 0.82 -9.01
CA LEU A 132 13.49 0.99 -7.65
C LEU A 132 14.43 1.83 -6.77
N ARG A 133 15.74 1.57 -6.85
CA ARG A 133 16.74 2.35 -6.10
C ARG A 133 16.81 3.81 -6.56
N ARG A 134 16.68 4.09 -7.86
CA ARG A 134 16.65 5.46 -8.40
C ARG A 134 15.38 6.21 -7.97
N ASN A 135 14.26 5.50 -7.84
CA ASN A 135 12.95 6.08 -7.55
C ASN A 135 12.56 6.08 -6.06
N ARG A 136 13.54 5.98 -5.14
CA ARG A 136 13.32 6.05 -3.68
C ARG A 136 12.54 7.30 -3.25
N LYS A 137 12.76 8.44 -3.91
CA LYS A 137 12.04 9.69 -3.62
C LYS A 137 10.53 9.59 -3.87
N TYR A 138 10.11 8.82 -4.88
CA TYR A 138 8.68 8.59 -5.16
C TYR A 138 8.06 7.65 -4.12
N ALA A 139 8.79 6.61 -3.70
CA ALA A 139 8.34 5.73 -2.63
C ALA A 139 8.17 6.46 -1.29
N LEU A 140 9.07 7.40 -0.99
CA LEU A 140 8.94 8.30 0.16
C LEU A 140 7.64 9.11 0.05
N LEU A 141 7.41 9.78 -1.08
CA LEU A 141 6.20 10.58 -1.32
C LEU A 141 4.92 9.74 -1.18
N ILE A 142 4.86 8.57 -1.80
CA ILE A 142 3.70 7.66 -1.72
C ILE A 142 3.48 7.20 -0.27
N SER A 143 4.55 6.90 0.48
CA SER A 143 4.44 6.52 1.89
C SER A 143 3.82 7.63 2.73
N PHE A 144 4.19 8.90 2.49
CA PHE A 144 3.59 10.05 3.15
C PHE A 144 2.13 10.26 2.75
N VAL A 145 1.77 10.07 1.49
CA VAL A 145 0.38 10.17 1.00
C VAL A 145 -0.49 9.08 1.64
N VAL A 146 -0.01 7.84 1.66
CA VAL A 146 -0.71 6.73 2.30
C VAL A 146 -0.85 6.98 3.80
N ALA A 147 0.22 7.42 4.48
CA ALA A 147 0.16 7.78 5.90
C ALA A 147 -0.87 8.90 6.16
N ALA A 148 -0.97 9.90 5.28
CA ALA A 148 -1.98 10.97 5.39
C ALA A 148 -3.42 10.46 5.22
N ILE A 149 -3.64 9.48 4.34
CA ILE A 149 -4.97 8.87 4.15
C ILE A 149 -5.36 8.01 5.36
N LEU A 150 -4.39 7.31 5.96
CA LEU A 150 -4.61 6.44 7.11
C LEU A 150 -4.76 7.18 8.42
N THR A 151 -4.10 8.33 8.55
CA THR A 151 -4.16 9.14 9.75
C THR A 151 -5.37 10.08 9.67
N PRO A 152 -6.39 9.92 10.53
CA PRO A 152 -7.55 10.80 10.51
C PRO A 152 -7.21 12.23 10.96
N THR A 153 -6.14 12.38 11.73
CA THR A 153 -5.58 13.67 12.15
C THR A 153 -4.37 14.00 11.26
N PRO A 154 -4.40 15.09 10.48
CA PRO A 154 -3.26 15.51 9.68
C PRO A 154 -2.17 16.13 10.58
N ASP A 155 -1.54 15.30 11.42
CA ASP A 155 -0.41 15.64 12.28
C ASP A 155 0.88 15.05 11.69
N VAL A 156 1.87 15.92 11.46
CA VAL A 156 3.19 15.60 10.90
C VAL A 156 3.91 14.52 11.72
N VAL A 157 3.82 14.54 13.06
CA VAL A 157 4.54 13.59 13.92
C VAL A 157 3.97 12.19 13.76
N ASN A 158 2.64 12.05 13.85
CA ASN A 158 1.98 10.76 13.68
C ASN A 158 2.11 10.25 12.23
N GLN A 159 2.09 11.17 11.25
CA GLN A 159 2.32 10.83 9.84
C GLN A 159 3.74 10.29 9.60
N LEU A 160 4.78 10.88 10.20
CA LEU A 160 6.14 10.34 10.12
C LEU A 160 6.23 8.96 10.79
N PHE A 161 5.57 8.78 11.93
CA PHE A 161 5.56 7.51 12.66
C PHE A 161 4.90 6.39 11.84
N MET A 162 3.85 6.69 11.08
CA MET A 162 3.22 5.76 10.15
C MET A 162 4.01 5.57 8.86
N ALA A 163 4.67 6.61 8.33
CA ALA A 163 5.48 6.52 7.13
C ALA A 163 6.75 5.67 7.33
N GLY A 164 7.30 5.63 8.54
CA GLY A 164 8.48 4.82 8.88
C GLY A 164 8.31 3.34 8.52
N PRO A 165 7.30 2.63 9.05
CA PRO A 165 7.00 1.25 8.68
C PRO A 165 6.80 1.04 7.17
N LEU A 166 6.15 1.97 6.47
CA LEU A 166 5.94 1.90 5.01
C LEU A 166 7.27 1.97 4.25
N MET A 167 8.17 2.84 4.69
CA MET A 167 9.49 3.00 4.10
C MET A 167 10.38 1.77 4.34
N VAL A 168 10.32 1.19 5.53
CA VAL A 168 11.00 -0.08 5.83
C VAL A 168 10.48 -1.19 4.93
N LEU A 169 9.15 -1.29 4.77
CA LEU A 169 8.53 -2.29 3.91
C LEU A 169 8.93 -2.11 2.44
N TYR A 170 9.07 -0.88 1.97
CA TYR A 170 9.57 -0.60 0.63
C TYR A 170 11.02 -1.08 0.45
N GLU A 171 11.90 -0.86 1.44
CA GLU A 171 13.28 -1.36 1.39
C GLU A 171 13.33 -2.90 1.40
N VAL A 172 12.47 -3.54 2.19
CA VAL A 172 12.28 -5.01 2.18
C VAL A 172 11.82 -5.49 0.80
N SER A 173 10.95 -4.73 0.14
CA SER A 173 10.49 -5.04 -1.23
C SER A 173 11.64 -5.01 -2.23
N ILE A 174 12.52 -4.00 -2.16
CA ILE A 174 13.73 -3.91 -3.00
C ILE A 174 14.65 -5.11 -2.75
N LEU A 175 14.86 -5.48 -1.49
CA LEU A 175 15.68 -6.62 -1.13
C LEU A 175 15.10 -7.94 -1.65
N ALA A 176 13.78 -8.12 -1.52
CA ALA A 176 13.07 -9.28 -2.06
C ALA A 176 13.23 -9.36 -3.58
N VAL A 177 13.07 -8.24 -4.30
CA VAL A 177 13.33 -8.17 -5.75
C VAL A 177 14.77 -8.58 -6.07
N ALA A 178 15.76 -8.04 -5.36
CA ALA A 178 17.17 -8.35 -5.61
C ALA A 178 17.50 -9.85 -5.41
N VAL A 179 16.86 -10.51 -4.46
CA VAL A 179 17.07 -11.94 -4.17
C VAL A 179 16.33 -12.83 -5.15
N PHE A 180 15.05 -12.53 -5.44
CA PHE A 180 14.15 -13.40 -6.19
C PHE A 180 14.11 -13.12 -7.70
N ALA A 181 14.47 -11.93 -8.17
CA ALA A 181 14.41 -11.53 -9.58
C ALA A 181 15.76 -11.60 -10.34
N ARG A 182 16.70 -12.44 -9.89
CA ARG A 182 18.08 -12.52 -10.45
C ARG A 182 18.20 -12.91 -11.94
N LYS A 183 17.10 -13.26 -12.63
CA LYS A 183 17.09 -13.45 -14.09
C LYS A 183 16.18 -12.41 -14.73
N LYS A 184 16.79 -11.43 -15.41
CA LYS A 184 16.09 -10.41 -16.21
C LYS A 184 15.26 -11.10 -17.29
N PHE A 185 13.94 -10.94 -17.26
CA PHE A 185 13.13 -11.01 -18.47
C PHE A 185 13.15 -9.62 -19.10
N VAL A 186 13.60 -9.53 -20.35
CA VAL A 186 13.51 -8.31 -21.15
C VAL A 186 12.16 -8.35 -21.85
N GLY A 187 11.19 -7.58 -21.36
CA GLY A 187 9.86 -7.64 -21.92
C GLY A 187 8.91 -6.64 -21.29
N PHE A 188 9.27 -5.36 -21.32
CA PHE A 188 8.39 -4.20 -21.52
C PHE A 188 9.30 -2.98 -21.61
N GLN A 189 9.69 -2.59 -22.83
CA GLN A 189 10.22 -1.27 -23.11
C GLN A 189 8.99 -0.38 -23.24
N SER A 190 8.66 0.35 -22.18
CA SER A 190 7.70 1.45 -22.25
C SER A 190 8.51 2.74 -22.21
N GLU A 191 8.31 3.53 -23.26
CA GLU A 191 8.91 4.81 -23.56
C GLU A 191 8.56 5.86 -22.50
N ASP A 192 9.34 5.93 -21.42
CA ASP A 192 9.32 7.10 -20.52
C ASP A 192 10.57 7.96 -20.75
N GLY A 193 10.82 8.26 -22.03
CA GLY A 193 11.79 9.25 -22.50
C GLY A 193 11.16 10.59 -22.88
N VAL A 194 9.90 10.86 -22.47
CA VAL A 194 9.14 12.01 -22.97
C VAL A 194 9.31 13.28 -22.11
N GLU A 195 9.96 13.23 -20.94
CA GLU A 195 10.12 14.42 -20.09
C GLU A 195 11.42 15.21 -20.32
N ASP A 196 12.45 14.62 -20.97
CA ASP A 196 13.74 15.30 -21.16
C ASP A 196 13.85 16.06 -22.51
N GLU A 197 12.91 15.88 -23.45
CA GLU A 197 12.96 16.54 -24.78
C GLU A 197 12.27 17.92 -24.82
N ILE A 198 11.46 18.26 -23.82
CA ILE A 198 10.74 19.56 -23.75
C ILE A 198 11.58 20.64 -23.03
N ALA A 199 12.60 20.25 -22.24
CA ALA A 199 13.43 21.19 -21.49
C ALA A 199 14.71 21.66 -22.24
N GLY A 200 15.02 21.08 -23.40
CA GLY A 200 16.29 21.30 -24.11
C GLY A 200 16.27 22.25 -25.31
N SER A 201 15.10 22.61 -25.86
CA SER A 201 15.01 23.36 -27.13
C SER A 201 14.69 24.86 -27.01
N GLY A 202 14.63 25.42 -25.79
CA GLY A 202 14.21 26.81 -25.57
C GLY A 202 15.32 27.86 -25.36
N SER A 203 16.61 27.51 -25.38
CA SER A 203 17.69 28.43 -24.97
C SER A 203 18.77 28.74 -26.01
N ALA A 204 18.60 28.35 -27.28
CA ALA A 204 19.63 28.60 -28.30
C ALA A 204 18.99 29.06 -29.62
N ASP A 205 18.64 30.35 -29.70
CA ASP A 205 18.95 31.24 -30.83
C ASP A 205 18.04 32.48 -30.84
N SER A 206 18.60 33.61 -30.39
CA SER A 206 18.31 34.95 -30.96
C SER A 206 19.19 36.01 -30.29
N ASN A 207 20.51 35.78 -30.28
CA ASN A 207 21.47 36.88 -30.17
C ASN A 207 22.40 36.86 -31.38
N SER A 208 21.83 37.18 -32.55
CA SER A 208 22.60 37.60 -33.72
C SER A 208 21.69 38.32 -34.70
N GLN A 209 21.16 39.47 -34.29
CA GLN A 209 20.63 40.49 -35.21
C GLN A 209 20.54 41.84 -34.47
N ASN A 210 21.68 42.49 -34.29
CA ASN A 210 21.73 43.96 -34.32
C ASN A 210 23.15 44.43 -34.64
N THR A 211 23.28 45.07 -35.81
CA THR A 211 24.29 46.06 -36.24
C THR A 211 25.77 45.77 -36.05
#